data_AF-A0A0A7G0H2-F1
#
_entry.id   AF-A0A0A7G0H2-F1
#
_cell.length_a   1.000
_cell.length_b   1.000
_cell.length_c   1.000
_cell.angle_alpha   90.00
_cell.angle_beta   90.00
_cell.angle_gamma   90.00
#
_symmetry.space_group_name_H-M   'P 1'
#
loop_
_entity.id
_entity.type
_entity.pdbx_description
1 polymer ?
#
loop_
_entity_poly.entity_id
_entity_poly.type
_entity_poly.pdbx_seq_one_letter_code
_entity_poly.pdbx_strand_id
1 'polypeptide(L)'
;MDKNYELDMLARQAQERLAQQNQANNLGDVYTSEEDYYNDFFEEEDNINNDYDTRYGAETTVNQASNYNPNNNVEYDIDNTGEELWKNGPTKSMIQLWKKQFEGHDICYVNVADYNFIIRTLNRHEYKSIVAIPNSNALNREEIICETVVLFPQEFSWKQMAVQKAGVPSALAEVIMKKSGFTNEYMIEVL
;
A
#
# COMPACT_ATOMS: atom_id res chain seq x y z
N MET A 1 -10.27 45.23 40.73
CA MET A 1 -9.57 43.97 40.39
C MET A 1 -8.86 44.20 39.08
N ASP A 2 -7.56 43.96 39.03
CA ASP A 2 -6.74 44.21 37.84
C ASP A 2 -7.13 43.24 36.71
N LYS A 3 -7.37 43.78 35.50
CA LYS A 3 -7.68 42.97 34.30
C LYS A 3 -6.59 41.93 33.99
N ASN A 4 -5.35 42.18 34.40
CA ASN A 4 -4.25 41.23 34.26
C ASN A 4 -4.41 40.00 35.17
N TYR A 5 -5.08 40.14 36.32
CA TYR A 5 -5.32 39.03 37.24
C TYR A 5 -6.42 38.09 36.72
N GLU A 6 -7.48 38.63 36.10
CA GLU A 6 -8.53 37.82 35.46
C GLU A 6 -7.99 37.06 34.24
N LEU A 7 -7.12 37.69 33.45
CA LEU A 7 -6.47 37.04 32.30
C LEU A 7 -5.56 35.88 32.74
N ASP A 8 -4.81 36.08 33.82
CA ASP A 8 -3.91 35.06 34.38
C ASP A 8 -4.70 33.87 34.97
N MET A 9 -5.82 34.17 35.66
CA MET A 9 -6.73 33.13 36.14
C MET A 9 -7.35 32.32 35.00
N LEU A 10 -7.76 32.99 33.91
CA LEU A 10 -8.35 32.33 32.75
C LEU A 10 -7.33 31.46 32.00
N ALA A 11 -6.10 31.96 31.86
CA ALA A 11 -5.00 31.22 31.24
C ALA A 11 -4.64 29.96 32.02
N ARG A 12 -4.60 30.07 33.35
CA ARG A 12 -4.36 28.94 34.24
C ARG A 12 -5.48 27.90 34.19
N GLN A 13 -6.74 28.34 34.16
CA GLN A 13 -7.89 27.45 34.05
C GLN A 13 -7.96 26.73 32.68
N ALA A 14 -7.52 27.39 31.61
CA ALA A 14 -7.40 26.79 30.28
C ALA A 14 -6.28 25.74 30.23
N GLN A 15 -5.12 26.02 30.84
CA GLN A 15 -4.02 25.06 30.96
C GLN A 15 -4.40 23.82 31.77
N GLU A 16 -5.13 24.00 32.88
CA GLU A 16 -5.63 22.88 33.69
C GLU A 16 -6.62 21.99 32.92
N ARG A 17 -7.50 22.57 32.09
CA ARG A 17 -8.40 21.79 31.21
C ARG A 17 -7.66 21.06 30.10
N LEU A 18 -6.63 21.68 29.52
CA LEU A 18 -5.80 21.05 28.49
C LEU A 18 -5.02 19.86 29.07
N ALA A 19 -4.49 20.00 30.29
CA ALA A 19 -3.81 18.92 31.00
C ALA A 19 -4.77 17.77 31.35
N GLN A 20 -6.01 18.07 31.74
CA GLN A 20 -7.04 17.06 31.99
C GLN A 20 -7.49 16.35 30.70
N GLN A 21 -7.59 17.05 29.57
CA GLN A 21 -7.83 16.42 28.26
C GLN A 21 -6.68 15.51 27.84
N ASN A 22 -5.43 15.92 28.08
CA ASN A 22 -4.26 15.10 27.76
C ASN A 22 -4.12 13.87 28.69
N GLN A 23 -4.62 13.93 29.93
CA GLN A 23 -4.70 12.76 30.80
C GLN A 23 -5.87 11.84 30.44
N ALA A 24 -7.00 12.37 29.96
CA ALA A 24 -8.12 11.55 29.47
C ALA A 24 -7.81 10.82 28.15
N ASN A 25 -6.84 11.31 27.38
CA ASN A 25 -6.35 10.67 26.16
C ASN A 25 -5.20 9.68 26.40
N ASN A 26 -4.82 9.41 27.66
CA ASN A 26 -3.70 8.53 28.03
C ASN A 26 -4.18 7.20 28.65
N LEU A 27 -5.23 6.62 28.04
CA LEU A 27 -5.63 5.22 28.19
C LEU A 27 -5.78 4.66 26.77
N GLY A 28 -4.65 4.32 26.16
CA GLY A 28 -4.60 3.80 24.79
C GLY A 28 -3.19 3.87 24.21
N ASP A 29 -2.33 3.03 24.76
CA ASP A 29 -1.08 2.47 24.24
C ASP A 29 -0.07 3.35 23.46
N VAL A 30 1.12 3.34 24.06
CA VAL A 30 2.43 3.79 23.61
C VAL A 30 2.79 3.19 22.25
N TYR A 31 3.07 4.03 21.26
CA TYR A 31 4.08 3.76 20.21
C TYR A 31 4.78 5.08 19.87
N THR A 32 6.09 5.12 20.14
CA THR A 32 6.93 6.32 20.01
C THR A 32 7.90 6.17 18.84
N SER A 33 7.47 6.57 17.63
CA SER A 33 8.27 6.88 16.42
C SER A 33 7.96 6.02 15.18
N GLU A 34 8.11 6.62 13.97
CA GLU A 34 7.89 5.98 12.65
C GLU A 34 8.83 4.80 12.37
N GLU A 35 10.00 4.75 13.03
CA GLU A 35 10.97 3.64 12.89
C GLU A 35 10.51 2.38 13.63
N ASP A 36 9.76 2.51 14.73
CA ASP A 36 9.30 1.37 15.53
C ASP A 36 8.14 0.60 14.86
N TYR A 37 7.32 1.27 14.04
CA TYR A 37 6.20 0.63 13.33
C TYR A 37 6.65 -0.31 12.20
N TYR A 38 7.81 -0.04 11.58
CA TYR A 38 8.37 -0.92 10.55
C TYR A 38 9.10 -2.13 11.16
N ASN A 39 9.70 -2.00 12.34
CA ASN A 39 10.45 -3.09 12.97
C ASN A 39 9.54 -4.18 13.56
N ASP A 40 8.38 -3.83 14.13
CA ASP A 40 7.42 -4.80 14.69
C ASP A 40 6.73 -5.66 13.61
N PHE A 41 6.85 -5.28 12.33
CA PHE A 41 6.21 -5.99 11.21
C PHE A 41 7.10 -7.08 10.57
N PHE A 42 8.41 -7.13 10.88
CA PHE A 42 9.35 -8.08 10.26
C PHE A 42 9.87 -9.19 11.18
N GLU A 43 9.47 -9.25 12.47
CA GLU A 43 9.99 -10.27 13.41
C GLU A 43 9.12 -11.55 13.54
N GLU A 44 8.01 -11.70 12.80
CA GLU A 44 7.10 -12.87 12.93
C GLU A 44 7.33 -14.04 11.94
N GLU A 45 8.52 -14.19 11.36
CA GLU A 45 8.88 -15.43 10.63
C GLU A 45 10.08 -16.13 11.24
N ASP A 46 9.87 -16.87 12.35
CA ASP A 46 10.69 -18.04 12.71
C ASP A 46 10.08 -18.83 13.89
N ASN A 47 8.86 -19.38 13.76
CA ASN A 47 8.46 -20.56 14.56
C ASN A 47 7.21 -21.30 14.04
N ILE A 48 7.33 -22.07 12.96
CA ILE A 48 6.32 -23.07 12.60
C ILE A 48 6.74 -24.40 13.22
N ASN A 49 6.22 -24.70 14.41
CA ASN A 49 6.18 -26.06 14.95
C ASN A 49 4.80 -26.69 14.65
N ASN A 50 4.86 -27.86 14.03
CA ASN A 50 3.74 -28.69 13.57
C ASN A 50 2.77 -29.07 14.69
N ASP A 51 1.47 -28.81 14.49
CA ASP A 51 0.41 -29.75 14.90
C ASP A 51 -0.91 -29.42 14.18
N TYR A 52 -1.27 -30.22 13.17
CA TYR A 52 -2.65 -30.27 12.65
C TYR A 52 -3.15 -31.70 12.76
N ASP A 53 -3.92 -31.91 13.82
CA ASP A 53 -4.69 -33.13 14.10
C ASP A 53 -5.89 -33.27 13.15
N THR A 54 -6.10 -34.53 12.82
CA THR A 54 -6.96 -35.20 11.86
C THR A 54 -8.48 -34.99 12.03
N ARG A 55 -9.18 -34.88 10.88
CA ARG A 55 -10.44 -35.60 10.59
C ARG A 55 -11.01 -35.22 9.20
N TYR A 56 -10.71 -36.04 8.19
CA TYR A 56 -11.61 -36.54 7.12
C TYR A 56 -10.76 -37.41 6.18
N GLY A 57 -11.01 -38.72 6.19
CA GLY A 57 -10.26 -39.70 5.40
C GLY A 57 -10.82 -39.89 3.99
N ALA A 58 -9.92 -40.01 3.02
CA ALA A 58 -9.85 -41.13 2.08
C ALA A 58 -8.54 -41.02 1.28
N GLU A 59 -7.77 -42.09 1.34
CA GLU A 59 -6.40 -42.22 0.82
C GLU A 59 -6.35 -42.21 -0.71
N THR A 60 -5.36 -41.52 -1.28
CA THR A 60 -4.47 -42.16 -2.27
C THR A 60 -3.10 -41.52 -2.15
N THR A 61 -2.17 -42.29 -1.61
CA THR A 61 -0.75 -41.99 -1.51
C THR A 61 -0.10 -41.95 -2.89
N VAL A 62 0.55 -40.84 -3.25
CA VAL A 62 1.84 -40.88 -3.95
C VAL A 62 2.73 -39.79 -3.36
N ASN A 63 3.64 -40.23 -2.50
CA ASN A 63 4.84 -39.48 -2.12
C ASN A 63 5.69 -39.22 -3.36
N GLN A 64 5.91 -37.95 -3.71
CA GLN A 64 7.21 -37.50 -4.21
C GLN A 64 7.51 -36.13 -3.62
N ALA A 65 8.38 -36.14 -2.61
CA ALA A 65 9.14 -34.97 -2.22
C ALA A 65 9.90 -34.47 -3.44
N SER A 66 9.45 -33.38 -4.06
CA SER A 66 10.22 -32.69 -5.09
C SER A 66 11.31 -31.88 -4.40
N ASN A 67 12.53 -32.41 -4.51
CA ASN A 67 13.81 -31.76 -4.20
C ASN A 67 13.80 -30.27 -4.57
N TYR A 68 13.87 -29.40 -3.56
CA TYR A 68 14.36 -28.04 -3.75
C TYR A 68 15.84 -28.12 -4.12
N ASN A 69 16.15 -27.94 -5.40
CA ASN A 69 17.50 -27.76 -5.89
C ASN A 69 17.78 -26.25 -6.00
N PRO A 70 18.64 -25.66 -5.16
CA PRO A 70 18.94 -24.22 -5.19
C PRO A 70 19.67 -23.75 -6.46
N ASN A 71 19.93 -24.64 -7.43
CA ASN A 71 20.62 -24.33 -8.69
C ASN A 71 19.73 -24.31 -9.94
N ASN A 72 18.40 -24.25 -9.82
CA ASN A 72 17.55 -23.96 -10.97
C ASN A 72 17.62 -22.47 -11.33
N ASN A 73 18.70 -22.08 -12.01
CA ASN A 73 18.71 -20.89 -12.84
C ASN A 73 17.72 -21.13 -13.99
N VAL A 74 16.47 -20.73 -13.79
CA VAL A 74 15.54 -20.53 -14.89
C VAL A 74 16.09 -19.32 -15.66
N GLU A 75 16.83 -19.61 -16.73
CA GLU A 75 17.30 -18.62 -17.69
C GLU A 75 16.06 -18.09 -18.42
N TYR A 76 15.60 -16.93 -17.99
CA TYR A 76 14.58 -16.18 -18.71
C TYR A 76 15.29 -15.51 -19.89
N ASP A 77 14.83 -15.78 -21.11
CA ASP A 77 15.11 -14.95 -22.29
C ASP A 77 14.53 -13.56 -22.01
N ILE A 78 15.26 -12.75 -21.25
CA ILE A 78 15.01 -11.32 -21.14
C ILE A 78 15.33 -10.78 -22.52
N ASP A 79 14.28 -10.52 -23.29
CA ASP A 79 14.37 -9.80 -24.55
C ASP A 79 15.03 -8.45 -24.23
N ASN A 80 16.35 -8.37 -24.48
CA ASN A 80 17.20 -7.20 -24.26
C ASN A 80 17.03 -6.16 -25.37
N THR A 81 16.00 -6.29 -26.20
CA THR A 81 15.60 -5.19 -27.07
C THR A 81 15.22 -4.03 -26.16
N GLY A 82 16.07 -3.00 -26.13
CA GLY A 82 15.79 -1.71 -25.49
C GLY A 82 14.64 -0.95 -26.16
N GLU A 83 13.64 -1.67 -26.68
CA GLU A 83 12.45 -1.16 -27.32
C GLU A 83 11.54 -0.57 -26.24
N GLU A 84 11.43 0.75 -26.27
CA GLU A 84 10.46 1.49 -25.46
C GLU A 84 9.04 1.17 -25.94
N LEU A 85 8.09 1.05 -25.00
CA LEU A 85 6.68 0.85 -25.35
C LEU A 85 6.06 2.05 -26.10
N TRP A 86 6.53 3.25 -25.78
CA TRP A 86 6.21 4.50 -26.46
C TRP A 86 7.38 5.48 -26.26
N LYS A 87 7.38 6.60 -26.96
CA LYS A 87 8.45 7.60 -26.87
C LYS A 87 8.67 8.06 -25.42
N ASN A 88 9.88 7.87 -24.89
CA ASN A 88 10.24 8.15 -23.50
C ASN A 88 9.45 7.31 -22.48
N GLY A 89 8.96 6.14 -22.89
CA GLY A 89 8.29 5.18 -22.03
C GLY A 89 9.24 4.11 -21.47
N PRO A 90 8.75 3.22 -20.60
CA PRO A 90 9.54 2.10 -20.12
C PRO A 90 9.82 1.10 -21.25
N THR A 91 10.94 0.38 -21.12
CA THR A 91 11.31 -0.69 -22.07
C THR A 91 10.53 -1.97 -21.78
N LYS A 92 10.44 -2.86 -22.78
CA LYS A 92 9.83 -4.18 -22.60
C LYS A 92 10.49 -4.98 -21.47
N SER A 93 11.81 -4.92 -21.35
CA SER A 93 12.56 -5.60 -20.29
C SER A 93 12.18 -5.06 -18.90
N MET A 94 11.92 -3.75 -18.76
CA MET A 94 11.42 -3.17 -17.50
C MET A 94 10.04 -3.72 -17.14
N ILE A 95 9.13 -3.85 -18.12
CA ILE A 95 7.80 -4.43 -17.87
C ILE A 95 7.91 -5.89 -17.42
N GLN A 96 8.78 -6.68 -18.05
CA GLN A 96 9.01 -8.06 -17.66
C GLN A 96 9.57 -8.16 -16.23
N LEU A 97 10.50 -7.26 -15.88
CA LEU A 97 11.03 -7.16 -14.52
C LEU A 97 9.92 -6.86 -13.50
N TRP A 98 9.05 -5.89 -13.77
CA TRP A 98 7.94 -5.56 -12.88
C TRP A 98 6.92 -6.68 -12.74
N LYS A 99 6.59 -7.39 -13.83
CA LYS A 99 5.72 -8.57 -13.77
C LYS A 99 6.28 -9.67 -12.88
N LYS A 100 7.61 -9.82 -12.85
CA LYS A 100 8.29 -10.77 -11.95
C LYS A 100 8.37 -10.26 -10.52
N GLN A 101 8.68 -8.98 -10.33
CA GLN A 101 8.82 -8.37 -9.01
C GLN A 101 7.49 -8.32 -8.26
N PHE A 102 6.39 -8.05 -8.96
CA PHE A 102 5.04 -7.95 -8.41
C PHE A 102 4.17 -9.12 -8.86
N GLU A 103 4.71 -10.34 -8.76
CA GLU A 103 3.96 -11.55 -9.08
C GLU A 103 2.67 -11.61 -8.24
N GLY A 104 1.55 -11.95 -8.89
CA GLY A 104 0.22 -11.91 -8.28
C GLY A 104 -0.48 -10.54 -8.34
N HIS A 105 0.17 -9.50 -8.87
CA HIS A 105 -0.46 -8.22 -9.18
C HIS A 105 -0.62 -8.03 -10.70
N ASP A 106 -1.68 -7.33 -11.10
CA ASP A 106 -1.88 -6.96 -12.50
C ASP A 106 -1.12 -5.68 -12.81
N ILE A 107 -0.22 -5.73 -13.80
CA ILE A 107 0.47 -4.56 -14.34
C ILE A 107 -0.36 -3.96 -15.47
N CYS A 108 -0.80 -2.72 -15.31
CA CYS A 108 -1.71 -2.03 -16.22
C CYS A 108 -1.07 -0.77 -16.82
N TYR A 109 -1.34 -0.53 -18.10
CA TYR A 109 -1.12 0.78 -18.72
C TYR A 109 -2.38 1.64 -18.57
N VAL A 110 -2.20 2.89 -18.14
CA VAL A 110 -3.28 3.84 -17.89
C VAL A 110 -2.93 5.19 -18.51
N ASN A 111 -3.88 5.76 -19.25
CA ASN A 111 -3.76 7.13 -19.77
C ASN A 111 -4.77 8.03 -19.05
N VAL A 112 -4.29 9.09 -18.39
CA VAL A 112 -5.12 10.06 -17.67
C VAL A 112 -4.67 11.47 -18.06
N ALA A 113 -5.60 12.26 -18.61
CA ALA A 113 -5.39 13.67 -18.95
C ALA A 113 -4.11 13.93 -19.78
N ASP A 114 -3.83 13.05 -20.75
CA ASP A 114 -2.68 13.03 -21.66
C ASP A 114 -1.35 12.54 -21.03
N TYR A 115 -1.38 12.06 -19.78
CA TYR A 115 -0.24 11.43 -19.12
C TYR A 115 -0.34 9.91 -19.19
N ASN A 116 0.79 9.28 -19.47
CA ASN A 116 0.92 7.83 -19.56
C ASN A 116 1.52 7.27 -18.28
N PHE A 117 0.85 6.30 -17.68
CA PHE A 117 1.29 5.63 -16.47
C PHE A 117 1.37 4.12 -16.68
N ILE A 118 2.34 3.50 -16.02
CA ILE A 118 2.27 2.07 -15.71
C ILE A 118 1.99 1.97 -14.22
N ILE A 119 0.96 1.22 -13.86
CA ILE A 119 0.56 0.96 -12.48
C ILE A 119 0.53 -0.55 -12.24
N ARG A 120 0.62 -0.95 -10.98
CA ARG A 120 0.16 -2.27 -10.53
C ARG A 120 -1.15 -2.16 -9.76
N THR A 121 -1.84 -3.28 -9.57
CA THR A 121 -2.96 -3.33 -8.63
C THR A 121 -2.48 -3.19 -7.18
N LEU A 122 -3.34 -2.62 -6.35
CA LEU A 122 -3.15 -2.48 -4.90
C LEU A 122 -3.71 -3.73 -4.22
N ASN A 123 -2.96 -4.34 -3.32
CA ASN A 123 -3.46 -5.48 -2.55
C ASN A 123 -4.20 -5.03 -1.27
N ARG A 124 -4.85 -5.98 -0.60
CA ARG A 124 -5.64 -5.72 0.62
C ARG A 124 -4.76 -5.23 1.79
N HIS A 125 -3.53 -5.72 1.89
CA HIS A 125 -2.61 -5.36 2.95
C HIS A 125 -2.20 -3.89 2.83
N GLU A 126 -1.74 -3.47 1.66
CA GLU A 126 -1.36 -2.10 1.35
C GLU A 126 -2.52 -1.13 1.57
N TYR A 127 -3.71 -1.47 1.07
CA TYR A 127 -4.89 -0.63 1.28
C TYR A 127 -5.22 -0.45 2.77
N LYS A 128 -5.14 -1.52 3.57
CA LYS A 128 -5.35 -1.42 5.03
C LYS A 128 -4.33 -0.47 5.66
N SER A 129 -3.06 -0.57 5.29
CA SER A 129 -2.01 0.31 5.81
C SER A 129 -2.28 1.78 5.46
N ILE A 130 -2.73 2.07 4.24
CA ILE A 130 -3.07 3.44 3.80
C ILE A 130 -4.27 4.00 4.59
N VAL A 131 -5.31 3.19 4.79
CA VAL A 131 -6.52 3.63 5.52
C VAL A 131 -6.26 3.80 7.01
N ALA A 132 -5.31 3.06 7.59
CA ALA A 132 -4.94 3.15 8.99
C ALA A 132 -4.21 4.45 9.35
N ILE A 133 -3.73 5.23 8.36
CA ILE A 133 -2.99 6.47 8.61
C ILE A 133 -3.91 7.49 9.32
N PRO A 134 -3.61 7.85 10.58
CA PRO A 134 -4.45 8.74 11.36
C PRO A 134 -4.44 10.15 10.77
N ASN A 135 -5.59 10.84 10.85
CA ASN A 135 -5.78 12.22 10.36
C ASN A 135 -5.48 12.41 8.85
N SER A 136 -5.44 11.34 8.06
CA SER A 136 -5.32 11.45 6.60
C SER A 136 -6.62 11.99 5.99
N ASN A 137 -6.51 13.03 5.15
CA ASN A 137 -7.62 13.47 4.31
C ASN A 137 -7.78 12.53 3.10
N ALA A 138 -8.97 12.51 2.48
CA ALA A 138 -9.24 11.78 1.24
C ALA A 138 -8.23 12.10 0.14
N LEU A 139 -7.91 13.38 -0.09
CA LEU A 139 -6.93 13.79 -1.10
C LEU A 139 -5.54 13.20 -0.82
N ASN A 140 -5.09 13.25 0.44
CA ASN A 140 -3.80 12.67 0.82
C ASN A 140 -3.79 11.15 0.61
N ARG A 141 -4.91 10.46 0.87
CA ARG A 141 -5.01 9.02 0.60
C ARG A 141 -4.93 8.72 -0.90
N GLU A 142 -5.56 9.52 -1.75
CA GLU A 142 -5.47 9.37 -3.21
C GLU A 142 -4.01 9.49 -3.68
N GLU A 143 -3.27 10.46 -3.13
CA GLU A 143 -1.85 10.66 -3.42
C GLU A 143 -1.01 9.45 -2.96
N ILE A 144 -1.22 8.97 -1.74
CA ILE A 144 -0.50 7.82 -1.19
C ILE A 144 -0.80 6.54 -1.98
N ILE A 145 -2.06 6.35 -2.41
CA ILE A 145 -2.43 5.22 -3.28
C ILE A 145 -1.63 5.26 -4.58
N CYS A 146 -1.56 6.43 -5.23
CA CYS A 146 -0.81 6.57 -6.47
C CYS A 146 0.69 6.33 -6.25
N GLU A 147 1.27 6.90 -5.20
CA GLU A 147 2.69 6.73 -4.84
C GLU A 147 3.06 5.26 -4.55
N THR A 148 2.13 4.49 -3.99
CA THR A 148 2.35 3.08 -3.65
C THR A 148 2.45 2.18 -4.89
N VAL A 149 1.70 2.48 -5.96
CA VAL A 149 1.46 1.51 -7.06
C VAL A 149 1.89 1.99 -8.45
N VAL A 150 2.22 3.27 -8.61
CA VAL A 150 2.74 3.79 -9.90
C VAL A 150 4.17 3.32 -10.08
N LEU A 151 4.41 2.61 -11.18
CA LEU A 151 5.73 2.08 -11.57
C LEU A 151 6.41 2.98 -12.60
N PHE A 152 5.61 3.68 -13.41
CA PHE A 152 6.09 4.65 -14.39
C PHE A 152 5.19 5.89 -14.42
N PRO A 153 5.75 7.12 -14.41
CA PRO A 153 7.19 7.46 -14.41
C PRO A 153 7.92 7.01 -13.13
N GLN A 154 9.23 6.79 -13.23
CA GLN A 154 10.06 6.50 -12.06
C GLN A 154 10.07 7.72 -11.12
N GLU A 155 10.11 7.48 -9.81
CA GLU A 155 10.06 8.53 -8.77
C GLU A 155 8.72 9.30 -8.67
N PHE A 156 7.63 8.67 -9.09
CA PHE A 156 6.29 9.22 -8.87
C PHE A 156 6.10 9.55 -7.38
N SER A 157 5.81 10.81 -7.08
CA SER A 157 5.65 11.31 -5.71
C SER A 157 4.66 12.47 -5.67
N TRP A 158 4.12 12.76 -4.48
CA TRP A 158 3.25 13.91 -4.22
C TRP A 158 3.82 15.25 -4.72
N LYS A 159 5.15 15.44 -4.64
CA LYS A 159 5.82 16.65 -5.14
C LYS A 159 5.67 16.81 -6.65
N GLN A 160 5.78 15.71 -7.39
CA GLN A 160 5.59 15.71 -8.84
C GLN A 160 4.12 15.92 -9.19
N MET A 161 3.20 15.35 -8.40
CA MET A 161 1.75 15.54 -8.57
C MET A 161 1.31 16.98 -8.37
N ALA A 162 1.91 17.71 -7.42
CA ALA A 162 1.59 19.11 -7.13
C ALA A 162 1.79 20.07 -8.32
N VAL A 163 2.64 19.71 -9.28
CA VAL A 163 2.90 20.50 -10.49
C VAL A 163 1.93 20.16 -11.63
N GLN A 164 1.28 19.00 -11.56
CA GLN A 164 0.35 18.54 -12.59
C GLN A 164 -1.08 19.08 -12.38
N LYS A 165 -1.98 18.74 -13.32
CA LYS A 165 -3.40 19.05 -13.17
C LYS A 165 -3.93 18.37 -11.90
N ALA A 166 -4.54 19.16 -11.02
CA ALA A 166 -5.01 18.71 -9.70
C ALA A 166 -5.95 17.48 -9.72
N GLY A 167 -6.64 17.21 -10.82
CA GLY A 167 -7.53 16.06 -10.96
C GLY A 167 -6.84 14.75 -11.38
N VAL A 168 -5.55 14.77 -11.74
CA VAL A 168 -4.82 13.56 -12.17
C VAL A 168 -4.72 12.53 -11.03
N PRO A 169 -4.33 12.89 -9.79
CA PRO A 169 -4.24 11.93 -8.69
C PRO A 169 -5.60 11.29 -8.37
N SER A 170 -6.67 12.08 -8.31
CA SER A 170 -8.01 11.57 -8.03
C SER A 170 -8.49 10.59 -9.12
N ALA A 171 -8.32 10.94 -10.39
CA ALA A 171 -8.70 10.07 -11.50
C ALA A 171 -7.86 8.79 -11.55
N LEU A 172 -6.55 8.89 -11.28
CA LEU A 172 -5.65 7.76 -11.27
C LEU A 172 -5.96 6.81 -10.09
N ALA A 173 -6.19 7.36 -8.89
CA ALA A 173 -6.60 6.60 -7.71
C ALA A 173 -7.93 5.86 -7.95
N GLU A 174 -8.91 6.50 -8.60
CA GLU A 174 -10.17 5.83 -8.97
C GLU A 174 -9.92 4.63 -9.89
N VAL A 175 -9.09 4.79 -10.93
CA VAL A 175 -8.73 3.70 -11.84
C VAL A 175 -8.00 2.58 -11.11
N ILE A 176 -7.05 2.90 -10.23
CA ILE A 176 -6.33 1.94 -9.39
C ILE A 176 -7.31 1.15 -8.54
N MET A 177 -8.21 1.84 -7.81
CA MET A 177 -9.19 1.20 -6.93
C MET A 177 -10.13 0.27 -7.71
N LYS A 178 -10.57 0.72 -8.90
CA LYS A 178 -11.39 -0.10 -9.79
C LYS A 178 -10.65 -1.37 -10.24
N LYS A 179 -9.43 -1.23 -10.74
CA LYS A 179 -8.62 -2.36 -11.22
C LYS A 179 -8.18 -3.29 -10.11
N SER A 180 -8.07 -2.78 -8.89
CA SER A 180 -7.73 -3.56 -7.70
C SER A 180 -8.94 -4.26 -7.07
N GLY A 181 -10.12 -4.20 -7.70
CA GLY A 181 -11.32 -4.94 -7.27
C GLY A 181 -12.07 -4.32 -6.09
N PHE A 182 -11.85 -3.03 -5.79
CA PHE A 182 -12.59 -2.33 -4.72
C PHE A 182 -13.97 -1.82 -5.18
N THR A 183 -14.20 -1.77 -6.49
CA THR A 183 -15.50 -1.41 -7.05
C THR A 183 -16.23 -2.66 -7.52
N ASN A 184 -17.44 -2.85 -7.02
CA ASN A 184 -18.22 -4.06 -7.18
C ASN A 184 -18.77 -4.22 -8.62
N GLU A 185 -18.25 -5.20 -9.36
CA GLU A 185 -18.96 -5.82 -10.48
C GLU A 185 -19.42 -7.21 -10.00
N TYR A 186 -20.54 -7.25 -9.26
CA TYR A 186 -21.14 -8.53 -8.87
C TYR A 186 -22.18 -8.95 -9.90
N MET A 187 -22.10 -10.22 -10.34
CA MET A 187 -23.24 -10.88 -10.97
C MET A 187 -23.98 -11.68 -9.91
N ILE A 188 -25.25 -11.35 -9.69
CA ILE A 188 -26.13 -12.12 -8.81
C ILE A 188 -26.99 -12.99 -9.73
N GLU A 189 -26.70 -14.28 -9.77
CA GLU A 189 -27.56 -15.26 -10.43
C GLU A 189 -28.52 -15.85 -9.39
N VAL A 190 -29.80 -15.88 -9.72
CA VAL A 190 -30.81 -16.62 -8.94
C VAL A 190 -30.85 -18.04 -9.48
N LEU A 191 -30.59 -19.02 -8.60
CA LEU A 191 -30.68 -20.46 -8.89
C LEU A 191 -32.14 -20.93 -8.95
#